data_AF-A0AAN8Y8Z3-F1
#
_entry.id   AF-A0AAN8Y8Z3-F1
#
_cell.length_a   1.000
_cell.length_b   1.000
_cell.length_c   1.000
_cell.angle_alpha   90.00
_cell.angle_beta   90.00
_cell.angle_gamma   90.00
#
_symmetry.space_group_name_H-M   'P 1'
#
loop_
_entity.id
_entity.type
_entity.pdbx_description
1 polymer ?
#
loop_
_entity_poly.entity_id
_entity_poly.type
_entity_poly.pdbx_seq_one_letter_code
_entity_poly.pdbx_strand_id
1 'polypeptide(L)'
;MSNLSKLEFLALDISGKSYLSWVLDAEVHLDAMDLVDSIQEKNKASNQNRAKAMIFLRHHLDEGLKMEYLTAKDPLVLWNNLKDRCDRLKLVVLPQAHYD
;
A
#
# COMPACT_ATOMS: atom_id res chain seq x y z
N MET A 1 -24.16 -12.34 -9.65
CA MET A 1 -22.68 -12.45 -9.58
C MET A 1 -22.19 -11.20 -8.87
N SER A 2 -21.61 -11.35 -7.68
CA SER A 2 -20.98 -10.24 -6.96
C SER A 2 -19.80 -9.72 -7.80
N ASN A 3 -19.77 -8.41 -8.05
CA ASN A 3 -18.69 -7.74 -8.76
C ASN A 3 -17.36 -8.04 -8.06
N LEU A 4 -16.52 -8.88 -8.68
CA LEU A 4 -15.11 -9.11 -8.28
C LEU A 4 -14.25 -7.82 -8.35
N SER A 5 -14.84 -6.71 -8.80
CA SER A 5 -14.21 -5.39 -8.93
C SER A 5 -14.54 -4.42 -7.80
N LYS A 6 -15.37 -4.81 -6.81
CA LYS A 6 -15.69 -3.90 -5.72
C LYS A 6 -14.57 -3.92 -4.69
N LEU A 7 -13.83 -2.83 -4.61
CA LEU A 7 -12.87 -2.59 -3.54
C LEU A 7 -13.57 -2.57 -2.19
N GLU A 8 -12.92 -3.16 -1.18
CA GLU A 8 -13.36 -3.15 0.21
C GLU A 8 -13.33 -1.73 0.80
N PHE A 9 -12.35 -0.92 0.37
CA PHE A 9 -12.18 0.49 0.74
C PHE A 9 -11.53 1.27 -0.40
N LEU A 10 -11.33 2.58 -0.21
CA LEU A 10 -10.78 3.45 -1.25
C LEU A 10 -9.33 3.04 -1.60
N ALA A 11 -9.03 2.86 -2.89
CA ALA A 11 -7.67 2.59 -3.35
C ALA A 11 -6.71 3.75 -3.05
N LEU A 12 -5.41 3.43 -2.92
CA LEU A 12 -4.37 4.44 -2.82
C LEU A 12 -4.24 5.14 -4.17
N ASP A 13 -4.53 6.44 -4.17
CA ASP A 13 -4.43 7.25 -5.38
C ASP A 13 -2.98 7.64 -5.68
N ILE A 14 -2.69 7.94 -6.95
CA ILE A 14 -1.34 8.32 -7.39
C ILE A 14 -0.83 9.62 -6.73
N SER A 15 -1.71 10.52 -6.28
CA SER A 15 -1.30 11.73 -5.57
C SER A 15 -0.88 11.48 -4.11
N GLY A 16 -1.17 10.30 -3.57
CA GLY A 16 -0.85 9.91 -2.19
C GLY A 16 -1.72 10.61 -1.13
N LYS A 17 -2.78 11.33 -1.52
CA LYS A 17 -3.65 12.06 -0.59
C LYS A 17 -4.44 11.11 0.31
N SER A 18 -4.88 9.96 -0.22
CA SER A 18 -5.57 8.93 0.55
C SER A 18 -4.65 8.02 1.39
N TYR A 19 -3.34 8.31 1.48
CA TYR A 19 -2.36 7.39 2.08
C TYR A 19 -2.68 7.00 3.53
N LEU A 20 -3.02 7.96 4.41
CA LEU A 20 -3.26 7.66 5.82
C LEU A 20 -4.51 6.79 6.04
N SER A 21 -5.61 7.10 5.34
CA SER A 21 -6.81 6.25 5.40
C SER A 21 -6.55 4.88 4.80
N TRP A 22 -5.83 4.82 3.67
CA TRP A 22 -5.51 3.56 3.00
C TRP A 22 -4.65 2.64 3.86
N VAL A 23 -3.65 3.18 4.58
CA VAL A 23 -2.81 2.37 5.49
C VAL A 23 -3.66 1.75 6.58
N LEU A 24 -4.52 2.54 7.23
CA LEU A 24 -5.38 2.05 8.31
C LEU A 24 -6.30 0.93 7.83
N ASP A 25 -6.99 1.15 6.72
CA ASP A 25 -7.91 0.15 6.16
C ASP A 25 -7.15 -1.12 5.73
N ALA A 26 -6.01 -0.96 5.05
CA ALA A 26 -5.19 -2.09 4.61
C ALA A 26 -4.66 -2.93 5.78
N GLU A 27 -4.16 -2.30 6.85
CA GLU A 27 -3.67 -3.00 8.04
C GLU A 27 -4.78 -3.79 8.73
N VAL A 28 -5.96 -3.20 8.93
CA VAL A 28 -7.12 -3.87 9.55
C VAL A 28 -7.58 -5.07 8.72
N HIS A 29 -7.63 -4.92 7.40
CA HIS A 29 -8.01 -6.03 6.51
C HIS A 29 -6.95 -7.15 6.49
N LEU A 30 -5.67 -6.81 6.46
CA LEU A 30 -4.60 -7.80 6.53
C LEU A 30 -4.60 -8.54 7.88
N ASP A 31 -4.85 -7.85 8.99
CA ASP A 31 -4.99 -8.45 10.32
C ASP A 31 -6.20 -9.41 10.37
N ALA A 32 -7.35 -8.98 9.88
CA ALA A 32 -8.55 -9.82 9.79
C ALA A 32 -8.37 -11.07 8.90
N MET A 33 -7.42 -11.04 7.96
CA MET A 33 -7.06 -12.17 7.09
C MET A 33 -5.90 -13.02 7.63
N ASP A 34 -5.33 -12.70 8.80
CA ASP A 34 -4.12 -13.32 9.34
C ASP A 34 -2.90 -13.19 8.41
N LEU A 35 -2.74 -11.99 7.83
CA LEU A 35 -1.69 -11.64 6.86
C LEU A 35 -0.81 -10.47 7.28
N VAL A 36 -1.03 -9.86 8.45
CA VAL A 36 -0.26 -8.67 8.89
C VAL A 36 1.25 -8.93 8.97
N ASP A 37 1.67 -10.14 9.35
CA ASP A 37 3.08 -10.55 9.42
C ASP A 37 3.81 -10.45 8.06
N SER A 38 3.06 -10.43 6.94
CA SER A 38 3.63 -10.34 5.60
C SER A 38 4.12 -8.93 5.23
N ILE A 39 3.70 -7.90 5.97
CA ILE A 39 4.12 -6.50 5.78
C ILE A 39 4.97 -5.98 6.94
N GLN A 40 5.30 -6.83 7.92
CA GLN A 40 6.17 -6.47 9.04
C GLN A 40 7.65 -6.79 8.75
N GLU A 41 8.53 -6.12 9.49
CA GLU A 41 9.97 -6.39 9.43
C GLU A 41 10.27 -7.88 9.70
N LYS A 42 11.29 -8.39 9.00
CA LYS A 42 11.68 -9.82 9.03
C LYS A 42 10.59 -10.78 8.54
N ASN A 43 9.58 -10.28 7.80
CA ASN A 43 8.50 -11.03 7.13
C ASN A 43 8.67 -12.56 7.21
N LYS A 44 8.00 -13.16 8.19
CA LYS A 44 8.05 -14.60 8.46
C LYS A 44 6.89 -15.36 7.83
N ALA A 45 6.05 -14.67 7.05
CA ALA A 45 4.88 -15.27 6.44
C ALA A 45 5.27 -16.31 5.40
N SER A 46 4.43 -17.33 5.26
CA SER A 46 4.60 -18.34 4.20
C SER A 46 4.56 -17.70 2.81
N ASN A 47 5.15 -18.34 1.80
CA ASN A 47 5.08 -17.86 0.42
C ASN A 47 3.62 -17.68 -0.06
N GLN A 48 2.71 -18.53 0.41
CA GLN A 48 1.29 -18.42 0.10
C GLN A 48 0.67 -17.16 0.74
N ASN A 49 0.97 -16.89 2.01
CA ASN A 49 0.46 -15.69 2.69
C ASN A 49 1.05 -14.42 2.08
N ARG A 50 2.34 -14.43 1.71
CA ARG A 50 2.97 -13.33 0.96
C ARG A 50 2.30 -13.08 -0.39
N ALA A 51 1.94 -14.14 -1.12
CA ALA A 51 1.22 -14.01 -2.38
C ALA A 51 -0.21 -13.44 -2.18
N LYS A 52 -0.95 -13.92 -1.17
CA LYS A 52 -2.27 -13.39 -0.82
C LYS A 52 -2.21 -11.89 -0.47
N ALA A 53 -1.27 -11.50 0.37
CA ALA A 53 -1.07 -10.09 0.73
C ALA A 53 -0.68 -9.24 -0.48
N MET A 54 0.19 -9.74 -1.37
CA MET A 54 0.55 -9.05 -2.60
C MET A 54 -0.66 -8.83 -3.53
N ILE A 55 -1.52 -9.83 -3.69
CA ILE A 55 -2.77 -9.71 -4.48
C ILE A 55 -3.66 -8.64 -3.86
N PHE A 56 -3.85 -8.68 -2.54
CA PHE A 56 -4.68 -7.73 -1.80
C PHE A 56 -4.16 -6.29 -1.93
N LEU A 57 -2.87 -6.07 -1.67
CA LEU A 57 -2.25 -4.75 -1.78
C LEU A 57 -2.40 -4.21 -3.20
N ARG A 58 -2.07 -5.01 -4.23
CA ARG A 58 -2.20 -4.59 -5.63
C ARG A 58 -3.63 -4.29 -6.01
N HIS A 59 -4.62 -5.04 -5.51
CA HIS A 59 -6.03 -4.77 -5.79
C HIS A 59 -6.43 -3.35 -5.38
N HIS A 60 -5.88 -2.88 -4.26
CA HIS A 60 -6.17 -1.58 -3.66
C HIS A 60 -5.22 -0.45 -4.08
N LEU A 61 -4.51 -0.60 -5.21
CA LEU A 61 -3.70 0.48 -5.80
C LEU A 61 -4.35 1.03 -7.06
N ASP A 62 -4.17 2.33 -7.28
CA ASP A 62 -4.39 2.93 -8.59
C ASP A 62 -3.51 2.27 -9.68
N GLU A 63 -4.01 2.26 -10.92
CA GLU A 63 -3.30 1.64 -12.06
C GLU A 63 -1.90 2.24 -12.29
N GLY A 64 -1.72 3.55 -12.06
CA GLY A 64 -0.41 4.19 -12.17
C GLY A 64 0.60 3.62 -11.16
N LEU A 65 0.15 3.36 -9.94
CA LEU A 65 1.00 2.75 -8.89
C LEU A 65 1.27 1.27 -9.18
N LYS A 66 0.29 0.53 -9.73
CA LYS A 66 0.50 -0.86 -10.15
C LYS A 66 1.61 -0.96 -11.20
N MET A 67 1.64 -0.03 -12.16
CA MET A 67 2.69 0.06 -13.17
C MET A 67 4.04 0.47 -12.56
N GLU A 68 4.06 1.51 -11.71
CA GLU A 68 5.29 1.98 -11.03
C GLU A 68 5.97 0.86 -10.23
N TYR A 69 5.18 0.02 -9.56
CA TYR A 69 5.67 -1.06 -8.70
C TYR A 69 5.43 -2.46 -9.28
N LEU A 70 5.36 -2.60 -10.61
CA LEU A 70 5.11 -3.90 -11.27
C LEU A 70 6.15 -4.97 -10.90
N THR A 71 7.40 -4.58 -10.67
CA THR A 71 8.52 -5.50 -10.38
C THR A 71 8.63 -5.91 -8.91
N ALA A 72 7.91 -5.25 -7.99
CA ALA A 72 7.92 -5.61 -6.58
C ALA A 72 7.24 -6.97 -6.38
N LYS A 73 7.99 -7.99 -5.95
CA LYS A 73 7.48 -9.36 -5.74
C LYS A 73 7.21 -9.71 -4.29
N ASP A 74 7.65 -8.85 -3.37
CA ASP A 74 7.48 -9.03 -1.93
C ASP A 74 6.53 -7.97 -1.37
N PRO A 75 5.53 -8.34 -0.55
CA PRO A 75 4.54 -7.41 -0.02
C PRO A 75 5.14 -6.38 0.95
N LEU A 76 6.13 -6.74 1.78
CA LEU A 76 6.83 -5.81 2.65
C LEU A 76 7.61 -4.77 1.83
N VAL A 77 8.29 -5.21 0.76
CA VAL A 77 8.98 -4.28 -0.16
C VAL A 77 7.99 -3.30 -0.80
N LEU A 78 6.85 -3.79 -1.29
CA LEU A 78 5.81 -2.92 -1.85
C LEU A 78 5.28 -1.92 -0.81
N TRP A 79 4.96 -2.41 0.40
CA TRP A 79 4.46 -1.59 1.50
C TRP A 79 5.40 -0.44 1.85
N ASN A 80 6.69 -0.74 2.03
CA ASN A 80 7.70 0.25 2.36
C ASN A 80 7.93 1.26 1.22
N ASN A 81 7.95 0.80 -0.03
CA ASN A 81 8.09 1.69 -1.18
C ASN A 81 6.94 2.71 -1.27
N LEU A 82 5.70 2.27 -1.00
CA LEU A 82 4.53 3.15 -0.98
C LEU A 82 4.60 4.17 0.15
N LYS A 83 5.06 3.75 1.34
CA LYS A 83 5.34 4.64 2.47
C LYS A 83 6.36 5.71 2.10
N ASP A 84 7.54 5.30 1.65
CA ASP A 84 8.63 6.22 1.30
C ASP A 84 8.22 7.19 0.20
N ARG A 85 7.47 6.72 -0.80
CA ARG A 85 6.92 7.57 -1.86
C ARG A 85 5.99 8.63 -1.31
N CYS A 86 5.04 8.26 -0.45
CA CYS A 86 4.08 9.21 0.11
C CYS A 86 4.75 10.21 1.06
N ASP A 87 5.74 9.77 1.82
CA ASP A 87 6.52 10.66 2.68
C ASP A 87 7.35 11.66 1.85
N ARG A 88 7.93 11.24 0.71
CA ARG A 88 8.55 12.17 -0.25
C ARG A 88 7.56 13.18 -0.85
N LEU A 89 6.36 12.74 -1.22
CA LEU A 89 5.34 13.65 -1.76
C LEU A 89 4.92 14.72 -0.74
N LYS A 90 4.82 14.37 0.55
CA LYS A 90 4.56 15.35 1.62
C LYS A 90 5.67 16.40 1.72
N LEU A 91 6.94 15.99 1.57
CA LEU A 91 8.08 16.90 1.58
C LEU A 91 8.09 17.86 0.37
N VAL A 92 7.61 17.40 -0.80
CA VAL A 92 7.53 18.23 -2.02
C VAL A 92 6.38 19.24 -1.96
N VAL A 93 5.29 18.93 -1.24
CA VAL A 93 4.09 19.78 -1.15
C VAL A 93 4.18 20.84 -0.05
N LEU A 94 5.11 20.70 0.90
CA LEU A 94 5.41 21.77 1.85
C LEU A 94 6.04 22.94 1.08
N PRO A 95 5.40 24.13 1.02
CA PRO A 95 6.12 25.32 0.59
C PRO A 95 7.31 25.47 1.52
N GLN A 96 8.50 25.67 0.95
CA GLN A 96 9.62 26.19 1.71
C GLN A 96 9.11 27.48 2.36
N ALA A 97 8.73 27.42 3.64
CA ALA A 97 8.56 28.61 4.44
C ALA A 97 9.96 29.21 4.49
N HIS A 98 10.25 30.11 3.54
CA HIS A 98 11.35 31.02 3.63
C HIS A 98 11.15 31.75 4.95
N TYR A 99 11.91 31.32 5.96
CA TYR A 99 12.17 32.14 7.13
C TYR A 99 12.90 33.37 6.61
N ASP A 100 12.20 34.50 6.73
CA ASP A 100 12.58 35.92 6.64
C ASP A 100 13.39 36.42 5.44
#